data_AF-A0A971PTH2-F1
#
_entry.id   AF-A0A971PTH2-F1
#
_cell.length_a   1.000
_cell.length_b   1.000
_cell.length_c   1.000
_cell.angle_alpha   90.00
_cell.angle_beta   90.00
_cell.angle_gamma   90.00
#
_symmetry.space_group_name_H-M   'P 1'
#
loop_
_entity.id
_entity.type
_entity.pdbx_description
1 polymer ?
#
loop_
_entity_poly.entity_id
_entity_poly.type
_entity_poly.pdbx_seq_one_letter_code
_entity_poly.pdbx_strand_id
1 'polypeptide(L)'
;MRGGRERADSGMVSAELAVGLVTLLLVLSLVLGVVRTGLDRAAAVSVAGTVAREAARGGDVSEAWARSREALPQGATYAVRVSGSFVTVAVRAPARAGLVGLVLPDPGPVEATARVEGEP
;
A
#
# COMPACT_ATOMS: atom_id res chain seq x y z
N MET A 1 11.65 48.08 -36.47
CA MET A 1 11.64 47.34 -35.18
C MET A 1 10.51 46.31 -35.18
N ARG A 2 10.75 45.08 -35.65
CA ARG A 2 9.80 43.95 -35.59
C ARG A 2 10.61 42.68 -35.34
N GLY A 3 10.81 42.33 -34.07
CA GLY A 3 11.58 41.13 -33.68
C GLY A 3 11.23 40.55 -32.30
N GLY A 4 10.21 41.09 -31.62
CA GLY A 4 9.83 40.68 -30.26
C GLY A 4 8.68 39.68 -30.17
N ARG A 5 7.84 39.55 -31.21
CA ARG A 5 6.61 38.74 -31.15
C ARG A 5 6.87 37.23 -31.32
N GLU A 6 7.75 36.84 -32.24
CA GLU A 6 8.02 35.41 -32.51
C GLU A 6 8.71 34.70 -31.33
N ARG A 7 9.56 35.39 -30.56
CA ARG A 7 10.20 34.81 -29.37
C ARG A 7 9.22 34.65 -28.20
N ALA A 8 8.27 35.57 -28.05
CA ALA A 8 7.25 35.49 -27.01
C ALA A 8 6.28 34.32 -27.27
N ASP A 9 5.81 34.15 -28.51
CA ASP A 9 4.94 33.02 -28.87
C ASP A 9 5.67 31.66 -28.73
N SER A 10 6.93 31.57 -29.19
CA SER A 10 7.72 30.33 -29.09
C SER A 10 8.00 29.92 -27.63
N GLY A 11 8.27 30.90 -26.76
CA GLY A 11 8.47 30.67 -25.32
C GLY A 11 7.19 30.26 -24.60
N MET A 12 6.04 30.83 -24.99
CA MET A 12 4.73 30.51 -24.42
C MET A 12 4.30 29.07 -24.74
N VAL A 13 4.45 28.62 -25.99
CA VAL A 13 4.12 27.23 -26.39
C VAL A 13 5.00 26.23 -25.62
N SER A 14 6.27 26.55 -25.42
CA SER A 14 7.18 25.71 -24.64
C SER A 14 6.79 25.66 -23.15
N ALA A 15 6.36 26.79 -22.59
CA ALA A 15 5.89 26.87 -21.21
C ALA A 15 4.59 26.08 -20.99
N GLU A 16 3.65 26.15 -21.92
CA GLU A 16 2.39 25.41 -21.85
C GLU A 16 2.63 23.89 -21.87
N LEU A 17 3.51 23.41 -22.77
CA LEU A 17 3.85 21.99 -22.81
C LEU A 17 4.62 21.54 -21.56
N ALA A 18 5.51 22.37 -21.02
CA ALA A 18 6.21 22.05 -19.78
C ALA A 18 5.23 21.91 -18.61
N VAL A 19 4.29 22.85 -18.46
CA VAL A 19 3.25 22.79 -17.41
C VAL A 19 2.32 21.60 -17.63
N GLY A 20 1.91 21.33 -18.86
CA GLY A 20 1.09 20.16 -19.20
C GLY A 20 1.76 18.85 -18.85
N LEU A 21 3.04 18.69 -19.21
CA LEU A 21 3.82 17.49 -18.89
C LEU A 21 4.01 17.31 -17.38
N VAL A 22 4.38 18.38 -16.65
CA VAL A 22 4.53 18.32 -15.19
C VAL A 22 3.20 17.94 -14.53
N THR A 23 2.10 18.54 -14.95
CA THR A 23 0.76 18.24 -14.44
C THR A 23 0.38 16.78 -14.68
N LEU A 24 0.62 16.27 -15.90
CA LEU A 24 0.36 14.87 -16.25
C LEU A 24 1.18 13.91 -15.38
N LEU A 25 2.47 14.18 -15.18
CA LEU A 25 3.34 13.34 -14.34
C LEU A 25 2.90 13.34 -12.88
N LEU A 26 2.43 14.48 -12.35
CA LEU A 26 1.90 14.58 -10.99
C LEU A 26 0.62 13.74 -10.83
N VAL A 27 -0.33 13.88 -11.76
CA VAL A 27 -1.58 13.10 -11.74
C VAL A 27 -1.29 11.60 -11.88
N LEU A 28 -0.41 11.23 -12.81
CA LEU A 28 -0.01 9.83 -13.00
C LEU A 28 0.63 9.25 -11.74
N SER A 29 1.53 10.00 -11.10
CA SER A 29 2.18 9.60 -9.85
C SER A 29 1.17 9.39 -8.73
N LEU A 30 0.17 10.27 -8.63
CA LEU A 30 -0.91 10.13 -7.65
C LEU A 30 -1.75 8.87 -7.90
N VAL A 31 -2.17 8.63 -9.14
CA VAL A 31 -2.97 7.44 -9.52
C VAL A 31 -2.20 6.16 -9.24
N LEU A 32 -0.93 6.08 -9.64
CA LEU A 32 -0.07 4.92 -9.36
C LEU A 32 0.12 4.71 -7.85
N GLY A 33 0.25 5.80 -7.09
CA GLY A 33 0.33 5.75 -5.63
C GLY A 33 -0.91 5.11 -5.00
N VAL A 34 -2.11 5.50 -5.45
CA VAL A 34 -3.39 4.93 -4.99
C VAL A 34 -3.50 3.46 -5.38
N VAL A 35 -3.24 3.10 -6.64
CA VAL A 35 -3.29 1.71 -7.12
C VAL A 35 -2.35 0.84 -6.30
N ARG A 36 -1.10 1.29 -6.11
CA ARG A 36 -0.12 0.56 -5.31
C ARG A 36 -0.57 0.41 -3.85
N THR A 37 -1.33 1.36 -3.30
CA THR A 37 -1.89 1.26 -1.93
C THR A 37 -2.97 0.19 -1.85
N GLY A 38 -3.84 0.13 -2.87
CA GLY A 38 -4.83 -0.94 -2.99
C GLY A 38 -4.19 -2.32 -3.07
N LEU A 39 -3.14 -2.46 -3.87
CA LEU A 39 -2.41 -3.74 -4.02
C LEU A 39 -1.75 -4.19 -2.71
N ASP A 40 -1.04 -3.30 -2.01
CA ASP A 40 -0.41 -3.64 -0.72
C ASP A 40 -1.47 -4.04 0.33
N ARG A 41 -2.65 -3.39 0.34
CA ARG A 41 -3.77 -3.79 1.21
C ARG A 41 -4.33 -5.16 0.87
N ALA A 42 -4.54 -5.44 -0.41
CA ALA A 42 -5.03 -6.76 -0.86
C ALA A 42 -4.07 -7.88 -0.46
N ALA A 43 -2.76 -7.65 -0.62
CA ALA A 43 -1.72 -8.55 -0.15
C ALA A 43 -1.76 -8.73 1.38
N ALA A 44 -1.89 -7.63 2.14
CA ALA A 44 -2.00 -7.69 3.60
C ALA A 44 -3.20 -8.51 4.08
N VAL A 45 -4.38 -8.36 3.46
CA VAL A 45 -5.57 -9.18 3.76
C VAL A 45 -5.28 -10.66 3.50
N SER A 46 -4.67 -10.98 2.36
CA SER A 46 -4.37 -12.36 1.96
C SER A 46 -3.39 -13.03 2.93
N VAL A 47 -2.32 -12.32 3.28
CA VAL A 47 -1.31 -12.80 4.25
C VAL A 47 -1.92 -12.95 5.63
N ALA A 48 -2.66 -11.95 6.12
CA ALA A 48 -3.33 -12.01 7.42
C ALA A 48 -4.27 -13.23 7.49
N GLY A 49 -5.07 -13.48 6.45
CA GLY A 49 -5.97 -14.62 6.39
C GLY A 49 -5.23 -15.97 6.37
N THR A 50 -4.10 -16.04 5.67
CA THR A 50 -3.28 -17.25 5.61
C THR A 50 -2.68 -17.57 6.98
N VAL A 51 -2.06 -16.58 7.61
CA VAL A 51 -1.45 -16.73 8.94
C VAL A 51 -2.50 -17.00 10.01
N ALA A 52 -3.67 -16.35 9.94
CA ALA A 52 -4.76 -16.58 10.90
C ALA A 52 -5.29 -18.02 10.83
N ARG A 53 -5.46 -18.56 9.62
CA ARG A 53 -5.89 -19.95 9.42
C ARG A 53 -4.85 -20.96 9.90
N GLU A 54 -3.56 -20.70 9.66
CA GLU A 54 -2.50 -21.57 10.15
C GLU A 54 -2.44 -21.55 11.68
N ALA A 55 -2.50 -20.37 12.28
CA ALA A 55 -2.53 -20.18 13.72
C ALA A 55 -3.75 -20.86 14.37
N ALA A 56 -4.92 -20.76 13.72
CA ALA A 56 -6.15 -21.41 14.16
C ALA A 56 -6.08 -22.95 14.16
N ARG A 57 -5.16 -23.54 13.40
CA ARG A 57 -4.88 -24.99 13.39
C ARG A 57 -3.73 -25.39 14.32
N GLY A 58 -3.19 -24.44 15.09
CA GLY A 58 -2.05 -24.67 15.97
C GLY A 58 -0.70 -24.73 15.23
N GLY A 59 -0.63 -24.26 13.98
CA GLY A 59 0.63 -24.19 13.23
C GLY A 59 1.55 -23.05 13.68
N ASP A 60 2.80 -23.08 13.22
CA ASP A 60 3.80 -22.06 13.54
C ASP A 60 3.53 -20.76 12.77
N VAL A 61 3.10 -19.74 13.51
CA VAL A 61 2.82 -18.39 13.00
C VAL A 61 4.05 -17.74 12.36
N SER A 62 5.24 -17.94 12.94
CA SER A 62 6.47 -17.30 12.49
C SER A 62 6.91 -17.86 11.14
N GLU A 63 6.77 -19.17 10.95
CA GLU A 63 7.05 -19.84 9.69
C GLU A 63 6.01 -19.46 8.62
N ALA A 64 4.72 -19.46 8.98
CA ALA A 64 3.64 -19.03 8.09
C ALA A 64 3.84 -17.59 7.61
N TRP A 65 4.25 -16.70 8.50
CA TRP A 65 4.62 -15.32 8.17
C TRP A 65 5.84 -15.28 7.23
N ALA A 66 6.92 -16.01 7.55
CA ALA A 66 8.13 -16.01 6.74
C ALA A 66 7.88 -16.46 5.30
N ARG A 67 7.00 -17.45 5.09
CA ARG A 67 6.61 -17.94 3.75
C ARG A 67 5.70 -17.00 2.97
N SER A 68 4.91 -16.17 3.65
CA SER A 68 3.87 -15.36 3.02
C SER A 68 4.22 -13.87 2.89
N ARG A 69 5.18 -13.36 3.67
CA ARG A 69 5.54 -11.93 3.72
C ARG A 69 6.17 -11.37 2.44
N GLU A 70 6.59 -12.21 1.50
CA GLU A 70 7.18 -11.74 0.23
C GLU A 70 6.20 -10.90 -0.61
N ALA A 71 4.91 -11.15 -0.46
CA ALA A 71 3.85 -10.36 -1.11
C ALA A 71 3.66 -8.96 -0.48
N LEU A 72 4.30 -8.67 0.65
CA LEU A 72 4.13 -7.43 1.41
C LEU A 72 5.22 -6.40 1.09
N PRO A 73 4.94 -5.10 1.28
CA PRO A 73 5.98 -4.09 1.24
C PRO A 73 7.05 -4.35 2.31
N GLN A 74 8.29 -3.98 2.00
CA GLN A 74 9.42 -4.09 2.93
C GLN A 74 9.12 -3.32 4.22
N GLY A 75 9.40 -3.91 5.37
CA GLY A 75 9.12 -3.30 6.68
C GLY A 75 7.68 -3.53 7.18
N ALA A 76 6.87 -4.34 6.49
CA ALA A 76 5.59 -4.79 7.03
C ALA A 76 5.78 -5.59 8.33
N THR A 77 4.85 -5.41 9.26
CA THR A 77 4.84 -6.08 10.56
C THR A 77 3.52 -6.80 10.77
N TYR A 78 3.49 -7.74 11.71
CA TYR A 78 2.27 -8.44 12.09
C TYR A 78 2.12 -8.49 13.62
N ALA A 79 0.88 -8.62 14.06
CA ALA A 79 0.52 -8.90 15.44
C ALA A 79 -0.56 -9.99 15.46
N VAL A 80 -0.45 -10.92 16.40
CA VAL A 80 -1.45 -11.98 16.59
C VAL A 80 -2.11 -11.80 17.94
N ARG A 81 -3.43 -11.93 17.96
CA ARG A 81 -4.25 -11.93 19.18
C ARG A 81 -5.12 -13.17 19.17
N VAL A 82 -5.09 -13.91 20.27
CA VAL A 82 -5.97 -15.06 20.49
C VAL A 82 -7.02 -14.65 21.51
N SER A 83 -8.29 -14.85 21.19
CA SER A 83 -9.41 -14.53 22.06
C SER A 83 -10.46 -15.64 21.98
N GLY A 84 -10.57 -16.43 23.05
CA GLY A 84 -11.44 -17.60 23.10
C GLY A 84 -11.12 -18.57 21.95
N SER A 85 -12.13 -18.87 21.13
CA SER A 85 -11.99 -19.73 19.95
C SER A 85 -11.60 -18.99 18.67
N PHE A 86 -11.05 -17.77 18.75
CA PHE A 86 -10.68 -16.98 17.57
C PHE A 86 -9.22 -16.54 17.63
N VAL A 87 -8.55 -16.57 16.48
CA VAL A 87 -7.26 -15.96 16.24
C VAL A 87 -7.43 -14.81 15.27
N THR A 88 -7.03 -13.61 15.70
CA THR A 88 -6.96 -12.42 14.85
C THR A 88 -5.51 -12.10 14.54
N VAL A 89 -5.21 -11.97 13.25
CA VAL A 89 -3.91 -11.52 12.76
C VAL A 89 -4.08 -10.14 12.15
N ALA A 90 -3.36 -9.17 12.70
CA ALA A 90 -3.26 -7.83 12.17
C ALA A 90 -1.94 -7.67 11.41
N VAL A 91 -2.00 -7.20 10.17
CA VAL A 91 -0.83 -6.88 9.34
C VAL A 91 -0.80 -5.38 9.12
N ARG A 92 0.37 -4.77 9.36
CA ARG A 92 0.59 -3.33 9.18
C ARG A 92 1.67 -3.12 8.13
N ALA A 93 1.29 -2.47 7.03
CA ALA A 93 2.24 -1.93 6.08
C ALA A 93 2.89 -0.65 6.65
N PRO A 94 4.17 -0.38 6.34
CA PRO A 94 4.82 0.85 6.79
C PRO A 94 4.21 2.08 6.12
N ALA A 95 4.32 3.22 6.80
CA ALA A 95 3.95 4.51 6.24
C ALA A 95 4.79 4.81 4.99
N ARG A 96 4.14 5.36 3.96
CA ARG A 96 4.81 5.70 2.70
C ARG A 96 5.53 7.04 2.82
N ALA A 97 6.73 7.12 2.24
CA ALA A 97 7.50 8.35 2.18
C ALA A 97 7.09 9.23 0.97
N GLY A 98 7.45 10.51 1.03
CA GLY A 98 7.26 11.46 -0.06
C GLY A 98 5.83 11.99 -0.22
N LEU A 99 5.53 12.57 -1.38
CA LEU A 99 4.24 13.26 -1.65
C LEU A 99 3.02 12.34 -1.46
N VAL A 100 3.18 11.05 -1.74
CA VAL A 100 2.10 10.06 -1.57
C VAL A 100 1.69 9.93 -0.09
N GLY A 101 2.66 9.94 0.84
CA GLY A 101 2.38 9.88 2.28
C GLY A 101 1.90 11.20 2.89
N LEU A 102 2.12 12.32 2.21
CA LEU A 102 1.57 13.63 2.60
C LEU A 102 0.08 13.74 2.22
N VAL A 103 -0.29 13.20 1.06
CA VAL A 103 -1.63 13.35 0.49
C VAL A 103 -2.58 12.23 0.94
N LEU A 104 -2.07 11.00 1.07
CA LEU A 104 -2.89 9.86 1.48
C LEU A 104 -2.75 9.61 2.99
N PRO A 105 -3.87 9.47 3.72
CA PRO A 105 -3.84 9.14 5.14
C PRO A 105 -3.22 7.75 5.39
N ASP A 106 -2.68 7.52 6.60
CA ASP A 106 -2.22 6.19 7.01
C ASP A 106 -3.38 5.21 6.83
N PRO A 107 -3.24 4.18 5.98
CA PRO A 107 -4.29 3.20 5.78
C PRO A 107 -4.66 2.43 7.04
N GLY A 108 -3.85 2.48 8.10
CA GLY A 108 -4.06 1.73 9.32
C GLY A 108 -3.78 0.23 9.13
N PRO A 109 -3.82 -0.55 10.23
CA PRO A 109 -3.64 -1.99 10.16
C PRO A 109 -4.82 -2.66 9.44
N VAL A 110 -4.53 -3.75 8.73
CA VAL A 110 -5.53 -4.64 8.14
C VAL A 110 -5.60 -5.89 9.00
N GLU A 111 -6.81 -6.29 9.40
CA GLU A 111 -7.01 -7.44 10.27
C GLU A 111 -7.74 -8.57 9.54
N ALA A 112 -7.36 -9.82 9.83
CA ALA A 112 -8.10 -11.01 9.46
C ALA A 112 -8.27 -11.91 10.67
N THR A 113 -9.47 -12.47 10.83
CA THR A 113 -9.83 -13.33 11.97
C THR A 113 -10.22 -14.72 11.48
N ALA A 114 -9.72 -15.76 12.14
CA ALA A 114 -10.05 -17.16 11.91
C ALA A 114 -10.50 -17.82 13.22
N ARG A 115 -11.37 -18.82 13.13
CA ARG A 115 -11.83 -19.60 14.29
C ARG A 115 -10.91 -20.81 14.49
N VAL A 116 -10.49 -21.07 15.73
CA VAL A 116 -9.71 -22.24 16.14
C VAL A 116 -10.54 -23.50 15.90
N GLU A 117 -9.99 -24.44 15.14
CA GLU A 117 -10.57 -25.78 14.94
C GLU A 117 -10.07 -26.69 16.05
N GLY A 118 -10.86 -26.81 17.12
CA GLY A 118 -10.67 -27.73 18.24
C GLY A 118 -11.94 -27.76 19.08
N GLU A 119 -12.45 -28.96 19.38
CA GLU A 119 -13.59 -29.16 20.27
C GLU A 119 -13.31 -28.64 21.69
N PRO A 120 -14.34 -28.17 22.43
CA PRO A 120 -14.22 -27.78 23.84
C PRO A 120 -13.83 -28.94 24.77
#